data_AF-A0A4Q2XKQ4-F1
#
_entry.id   AF-A0A4Q2XKQ4-F1
#
_cell.length_a   1.000
_cell.length_b   1.000
_cell.length_c   1.000
_cell.angle_alpha   90.00
_cell.angle_beta   90.00
_cell.angle_gamma   90.00
#
_symmetry.space_group_name_H-M   'P 1'
#
loop_
_entity.id
_entity.type
_entity.pdbx_description
1 polymer ?
#
loop_
_entity_poly.entity_id
_entity_poly.type
_entity_poly.pdbx_seq_one_letter_code
_entity_poly.pdbx_strand_id
1 'polypeptide(L)' 'MQIACILSIWGVVISAVYMLRAYRRIFQGPSVKLTGSAPDITFADRAPALILIIALFAVGLYPNLLLNLLK' A
#
# COMPACT_ATOMS: atom_id res chain seq x y z
N MET A 1 -23.38 0.44 21.00
CA MET A 1 -22.30 1.21 20.34
C MET A 1 -20.93 0.52 20.42
N GLN A 2 -20.50 0.03 21.60
CA GLN A 2 -19.19 -0.62 21.76
C GLN A 2 -18.95 -1.83 20.84
N ILE A 3 -19.96 -2.70 20.69
CA ILE A 3 -19.87 -3.90 19.82
C ILE A 3 -19.63 -3.52 18.35
N ALA A 4 -20.25 -2.44 17.87
CA ALA A 4 -20.06 -1.97 16.50
C ALA A 4 -18.63 -1.44 16.27
N CYS A 5 -18.05 -0.72 17.24
CA CYS A 5 -16.66 -0.28 17.17
C CYS A 5 -15.68 -1.47 17.15
N ILE A 6 -15.94 -2.49 17.98
CA ILE A 6 -15.11 -3.70 18.02
C ILE A 6 -15.15 -4.43 16.66
N LEU A 7 -16.35 -4.61 16.09
CA LEU A 7 -16.50 -5.21 14.76
C LEU A 7 -15.85 -4.37 13.65
N SER A 8 -15.90 -3.04 13.75
CA SER A 8 -15.27 -2.14 12.79
C SER A 8 -13.74 -2.26 12.80
N ILE A 9 -13.11 -2.39 13.97
CA ILE A 9 -11.65 -2.54 14.10
C ILE A 9 -11.16 -3.85 13.45
N TRP A 10 -11.96 -4.93 13.51
CA TRP A 10 -11.61 -6.19 12.85
C TRP A 10 -11.38 -6.04 11.34
N GLY A 11 -12.06 -5.09 10.68
CA GLY A 11 -11.81 -4.80 9.26
C GLY A 11 -10.36 -4.38 9.00
N VAL A 12 -9.80 -3.52 9.86
CA VAL A 12 -8.40 -3.06 9.75
C VAL A 12 -7.43 -4.22 9.95
N VAL A 13 -7.71 -5.10 10.92
CA VAL A 13 -6.89 -6.29 11.19
C VAL A 13 -6.84 -7.21 9.97
N ILE A 14 -8.00 -7.49 9.36
CA ILE A 14 -8.09 -8.36 8.18
C ILE A 14 -7.34 -7.73 6.99
N SER A 15 -7.51 -6.42 6.74
CA SER A 15 -6.81 -5.70 5.68
C SER A 15 -5.28 -5.78 5.84
N ALA A 16 -4.78 -5.56 7.06
CA ALA A 16 -3.35 -5.63 7.34
C ALA A 16 -2.78 -7.05 7.13
N VAL A 17 -3.47 -8.08 7.64
CA VAL A 17 -3.05 -9.48 7.50
C VAL A 17 -3.04 -9.90 6.04
N TYR A 18 -4.08 -9.55 5.27
CA TYR A 18 -4.16 -9.90 3.86
C TYR A 18 -3.08 -9.21 3.02
N MET A 19 -2.86 -7.91 3.24
CA MET A 19 -1.80 -7.16 2.55
C MET A 19 -0.40 -7.75 2.85
N LEU A 20 -0.09 -8.06 4.11
CA LEU A 20 1.20 -8.65 4.49
C LEU A 20 1.38 -10.07 3.92
N ARG A 21 0.31 -10.88 3.93
CA ARG A 21 0.31 -12.21 3.32
C ARG A 21 0.54 -12.15 1.81
N ALA A 22 -0.09 -11.21 1.12
CA ALA A 22 0.12 -10.99 -0.31
C ALA A 22 1.55 -10.52 -0.59
N TYR A 23 2.03 -9.52 0.16
CA TYR A 23 3.39 -9.00 0.03
C TYR A 23 4.45 -10.11 0.18
N ARG A 24 4.33 -10.95 1.22
CA ARG A 24 5.23 -12.10 1.43
C ARG A 24 5.22 -13.06 0.23
N ARG A 25 4.06 -13.35 -0.33
CA ARG A 25 3.94 -14.28 -1.46
C ARG A 25 4.51 -13.70 -2.76
N ILE A 26 4.32 -12.40 -2.99
CA ILE A 26 4.73 -11.74 -4.23
C ILE A 26 6.24 -11.47 -4.25
N PHE A 27 6.79 -10.92 -3.16
CA PHE A 27 8.17 -10.45 -3.12
C PHE A 27 9.15 -11.43 -2.47
N GLN A 28 8.69 -12.27 -1.54
CA GLN A 28 9.55 -13.18 -0.75
C GLN A 28 9.28 -14.67 -1.07
N GLY A 29 8.43 -14.96 -2.05
CA GLY A 29 8.15 -16.30 -2.53
C GLY A 29 9.19 -16.80 -3.54
N PRO A 30 9.17 -18.09 -3.90
CA PRO A 30 10.01 -18.62 -4.97
C PRO A 30 9.66 -17.94 -6.30
N SER A 31 10.68 -17.56 -7.07
CA SER A 31 10.50 -16.94 -8.39
C SER A 31 9.77 -17.89 -9.33
N VAL A 32 8.71 -17.40 -9.96
CA VAL A 32 7.89 -18.18 -10.89
C VAL A 32 8.63 -18.26 -12.23
N LYS A 33 8.69 -19.45 -12.84
CA LYS A 33 9.37 -19.67 -14.13
C LYS A 33 8.90 -18.72 -15.25
N LEU A 34 7.68 -18.21 -15.16
CA LEU A 34 7.08 -17.24 -16.08
C LEU A 34 7.68 -15.82 -15.96
N THR A 35 8.28 -15.48 -14.82
CA THR A 35 8.89 -14.16 -14.55
C THR A 35 10.41 -14.21 -14.65
N GLY A 36 11.00 -15.39 -14.91
CA GLY A 36 12.46 -15.57 -14.97
C GLY A 36 13.16 -14.82 -16.12
N SER A 37 12.43 -14.49 -17.19
CA SER A 37 12.92 -13.69 -18.33
C SER A 37 12.28 -12.30 -18.40
N ALA A 38 11.59 -11.86 -17.33
CA ALA A 38 11.00 -10.52 -17.31
C ALA A 38 12.12 -9.47 -17.22
N PRO A 39 12.15 -8.47 -18.11
CA PRO A 39 13.12 -7.38 -18.02
C PRO A 39 12.85 -6.54 -16.76
N ASP A 40 13.92 -6.00 -16.18
CA ASP A 40 13.82 -5.12 -15.03
C ASP A 40 13.00 -3.87 -15.36
N ILE A 41 12.22 -3.42 -14.37
CA ILE A 41 11.42 -2.19 -14.47
C ILE A 41 12.34 -1.01 -14.77
N THR A 42 12.08 -0.34 -15.90
CA THR A 42 12.84 0.84 -16.32
C THR A 42 12.59 2.02 -15.39
N PHE A 43 13.55 2.96 -15.31
CA PHE A 43 13.44 4.12 -14.42
C PHE A 43 12.21 4.99 -14.70
N ALA A 44 11.74 5.04 -15.94
CA ALA A 44 10.53 5.77 -16.32
C ALA A 44 9.27 5.17 -15.68
N ASP A 45 9.19 3.84 -15.59
CA ASP A 45 8.06 3.13 -14.98
C ASP A 45 8.00 3.29 -13.45
N ARG A 46 9.13 3.65 -12.82
CA ARG A 46 9.20 3.91 -11.36
C ARG A 46 8.73 5.32 -10.99
N ALA A 47 8.74 6.27 -11.93
CA ALA A 47 8.32 7.65 -11.69
C ALA A 47 6.90 7.77 -11.09
N PRO A 48 5.85 7.12 -11.63
CA PRO A 48 4.50 7.22 -11.05
C PRO A 48 4.43 6.64 -9.64
N ALA A 49 5.11 5.51 -9.38
CA ALA A 49 5.15 4.91 -8.05
C ALA A 49 5.81 5.85 -7.04
N LEU A 50 6.90 6.52 -7.42
CA LEU A 50 7.59 7.49 -6.57
C LEU A 50 6.70 8.69 -6.23
N ILE A 51 5.96 9.23 -7.21
CA ILE A 51 5.02 10.34 -7.00
C ILE A 51 3.94 9.95 -5.99
N LEU A 52 3.38 8.74 -6.11
CA LEU A 52 2.38 8.23 -5.17
C LEU A 52 2.94 8.06 -3.76
N ILE A 53 4.18 7.56 -3.63
CA ILE A 53 4.86 7.44 -2.34
C ILE A 53 5.03 8.83 -1.71
N ILE A 54 5.54 9.81 -2.46
CA ILE A 54 5.73 11.18 -1.95
C ILE A 54 4.40 11.79 -1.49
N ALA A 55 3.33 11.63 -2.29
CA ALA A 55 2.01 12.11 -1.92
C ALA A 55 1.47 11.45 -0.64
N LEU A 56 1.63 10.12 -0.52
CA LEU A 56 1.23 9.37 0.67
C LEU A 56 1.99 9.83 1.92
N PHE A 57 3.30 10.04 1.81
CA PHE A 57 4.11 10.56 2.92
C PHE A 57 3.75 11.99 3.28
N ALA A 58 3.55 12.88 2.29
CA ALA A 58 3.19 14.28 2.53
C ALA A 58 1.85 14.39 3.28
N VAL A 59 0.83 13.65 2.82
CA VAL A 59 -0.50 13.63 3.46
C VAL A 59 -0.46 12.91 4.80
N GLY A 60 0.27 11.79 4.90
CA GLY A 60 0.37 11.00 6.13
C GLY A 60 1.10 11.75 7.25
N LEU A 61 2.13 12.54 6.93
CA LEU A 61 2.87 13.34 7.91
C LEU A 61 2.18 14.68 8.21
N TYR A 62 1.56 15.30 7.21
CA TYR A 62 0.88 16.59 7.35
C TYR A 62 -0.56 16.51 6.82
N PRO A 63 -1.51 16.01 7.63
CA PRO A 63 -2.90 15.80 7.19
C PRO A 63 -3.63 17.13 6.89
N ASN A 64 -3.14 18.24 7.43
CA ASN A 64 -3.65 19.58 7.14
C ASN A 64 -3.55 19.96 5.65
N LEU A 65 -2.67 19.32 4.86
CA LEU A 65 -2.64 19.49 3.42
C LEU A 65 -4.00 19.14 2.80
N LEU A 66 -4.61 18.04 3.27
CA LEU A 66 -5.89 17.56 2.77
C LEU A 66 -7.05 18.31 3.41
N LEU A 67 -6.96 18.63 4.70
CA LEU A 67 -7.99 19.38 5.42
C LEU A 67 -8.14 20.83 4.92
N ASN A 68 -7.06 21.45 4.45
CA ASN A 68 -7.11 22.78 3.86
C ASN A 68 -7.68 22.79 2.43
N LEU A 69 -7.65 21.68 1.70
CA LEU A 69 -8.27 21.54 0.37
C LEU A 69 -9.78 21.32 0.45
N LEU A 70 -10.27 20.82 1.58
CA LEU A 70 -11.70 20.54 1.81
C LEU A 70 -12.46 21.72 2.44
N LYS A 71 -11.76 22.85 2.66
CA LYS A 71 -12.32 24.13 3.08
C LYS A 71 -12.87 24.87 1.87
#